data_AF-A0A977KY36-F1
#
_entry.id   AF-A0A977KY36-F1
#
_cell.length_a   1.000
_cell.length_b   1.000
_cell.length_c   1.000
_cell.angle_alpha   90.00
_cell.angle_beta   90.00
_cell.angle_gamma   90.00
#
_symmetry.space_group_name_H-M   'P 1'
#
loop_
_entity.id
_entity.type
_entity.pdbx_description
1 polymer ?
#
loop_
_entity_poly.entity_id
_entity_poly.type
_entity_poly.pdbx_seq_one_letter_code
_entity_poly.pdbx_strand_id
1 'polypeptide(L)'
;MTRGITPDENPTNLQEQLLLEDAKAGNGIPIQGGMAEPLGDAPRLVAHYGGNPEDWVKMSSIQTKIINGMTVQIHWFKNIQNNQVVELKLKRTHLKIAPKN
;
A
#
# COMPACT_ATOMS: atom_id res chain seq x y z
N MET A 1 -1.28 -20.93 10.23
CA MET A 1 -0.04 -20.13 10.19
C MET A 1 -0.46 -18.66 10.16
N THR A 2 -0.24 -17.91 11.24
CA THR A 2 -0.50 -16.46 11.27
C THR A 2 0.55 -15.77 10.40
N ARG A 3 0.10 -15.00 9.42
CA ARG A 3 0.99 -14.20 8.55
C ARG A 3 1.65 -13.13 9.42
N GLY A 4 2.99 -13.08 9.46
CA GLY A 4 3.73 -12.14 10.31
C GLY A 4 3.70 -10.69 9.80
N ILE A 5 4.47 -9.82 10.48
CA ILE A 5 4.76 -8.45 10.03
C ILE A 5 5.41 -8.50 8.64
N THR A 6 4.90 -7.71 7.70
CA THR A 6 5.61 -7.52 6.42
C THR A 6 6.43 -6.23 6.50
N PRO A 7 7.76 -6.28 6.34
CA PRO A 7 8.55 -5.06 6.29
C PRO A 7 8.18 -4.22 5.06
N ASP A 8 8.45 -2.92 5.15
CA ASP A 8 8.37 -2.03 4.00
C ASP A 8 9.32 -2.51 2.90
N GLU A 9 8.84 -2.45 1.66
CA GLU A 9 9.61 -2.90 0.51
C GLU A 9 10.66 -1.85 0.13
N ASN A 10 11.90 -2.31 -0.10
CA ASN A 10 13.00 -1.43 -0.46
C ASN A 10 12.99 -1.16 -1.98
N PRO A 11 12.93 0.11 -2.42
CA PRO A 11 12.94 0.45 -3.85
C PRO A 11 14.29 0.09 -4.49
N THR A 12 14.25 -0.30 -5.76
CA THR A 12 15.44 -0.71 -6.52
C THR A 12 16.01 0.38 -7.43
N ASN A 13 15.25 1.46 -7.61
CA ASN A 13 15.62 2.59 -8.46
C ASN A 13 15.07 3.92 -7.91
N LEU A 14 15.59 5.04 -8.42
CA LEU A 14 15.23 6.38 -7.95
C LEU A 14 13.73 6.70 -8.12
N GLN A 15 13.10 6.22 -9.19
CA GLN A 15 11.67 6.51 -9.44
C GLN A 15 10.77 5.78 -8.43
N GLU A 16 11.10 4.53 -8.10
CA GLU A 16 10.46 3.78 -7.02
C GLU A 16 10.68 4.44 -5.66
N GLN A 17 11.88 4.96 -5.41
CA GLN A 17 12.18 5.67 -4.17
C GLN A 17 11.35 6.95 -4.02
N LEU A 18 11.23 7.76 -5.09
CA LEU A 18 10.39 8.97 -5.07
C LEU A 18 8.91 8.64 -4.86
N LEU A 19 8.40 7.56 -5.46
CA LEU A 19 7.03 7.10 -5.21
C LEU A 19 6.82 6.68 -3.75
N LEU A 20 7.79 5.98 -3.16
CA LEU A 20 7.71 5.54 -1.77
C LEU A 20 7.72 6.73 -0.82
N GLU A 21 8.57 7.74 -1.05
CA GLU A 21 8.62 8.95 -0.24
C GLU A 21 7.33 9.79 -0.37
N ASP A 22 6.73 9.87 -1.57
CA ASP A 22 5.41 10.50 -1.78
C ASP A 22 4.31 9.79 -0.97
N ALA A 23 4.32 8.46 -0.95
CA ALA A 23 3.38 7.68 -0.15
C ALA A 23 3.60 7.86 1.37
N LYS A 24 4.86 7.92 1.82
CA LYS A 24 5.20 8.22 3.23
C LYS A 24 4.78 9.62 3.66
N ALA A 25 4.83 10.59 2.75
CA ALA A 25 4.30 11.93 2.97
C ALA A 25 2.76 11.95 3.12
N GLY A 26 2.09 10.81 2.88
CA GLY A 26 0.65 10.64 3.04
C GLY A 26 -0.15 10.88 1.77
N ASN A 27 0.51 10.98 0.60
CA ASN A 27 -0.15 11.24 -0.68
C ASN A 27 -0.81 9.97 -1.23
N GLY A 28 -1.93 9.59 -0.62
CA GLY A 28 -2.71 8.41 -1.00
C GLY A 28 -4.18 8.53 -0.69
N ILE A 29 -4.94 7.61 -1.26
CA ILE A 29 -6.37 7.46 -1.00
C ILE A 29 -6.67 6.11 -0.35
N PRO A 30 -7.64 6.04 0.58
CA PRO A 30 -8.13 4.75 1.07
C PRO A 30 -8.86 4.03 -0.07
N ILE A 31 -8.55 2.75 -0.25
CA ILE A 31 -9.14 1.90 -1.30
C ILE A 31 -9.93 0.72 -0.75
N GLN A 32 -9.80 0.42 0.54
CA GLN A 32 -10.50 -0.66 1.26
C GLN A 32 -10.28 -0.48 2.76
N GLY A 33 -11.19 -0.99 3.59
CA GLY A 33 -11.08 -0.93 5.05
C GLY A 33 -12.04 0.08 5.67
N GLY A 34 -11.96 0.23 6.99
CA GLY A 34 -12.89 1.07 7.74
C GLY A 34 -14.13 0.33 8.23
N MET A 35 -15.07 1.10 8.81
CA MET A 35 -16.33 0.58 9.33
C MET A 35 -17.26 0.02 8.24
N ALA A 36 -17.20 0.57 7.03
CA ALA A 36 -18.10 0.21 5.92
C ALA A 36 -17.63 -1.01 5.12
N GLU A 37 -16.32 -1.24 5.04
CA GLU A 37 -15.74 -2.35 4.28
C GLU A 37 -14.66 -3.04 5.14
N PRO A 38 -14.97 -4.18 5.79
CA PRO A 38 -14.01 -4.84 6.66
C PRO A 38 -12.73 -5.23 5.93
N LEU A 39 -11.59 -4.82 6.47
CA LEU A 39 -10.30 -5.23 5.94
C LEU A 39 -9.94 -6.64 6.47
N GLY A 40 -9.75 -7.60 5.57
CA GLY A 40 -9.42 -8.98 5.96
C GLY A 40 -8.09 -9.11 6.74
N ASP A 41 -7.15 -8.20 6.51
CA ASP A 41 -5.88 -8.11 7.25
C ASP A 41 -6.02 -7.42 8.62
N ALA A 42 -7.18 -6.83 8.95
CA ALA A 42 -7.34 -6.03 10.17
C ALA A 42 -7.03 -6.79 11.47
N PRO A 43 -7.44 -8.07 11.67
CA PRO A 43 -7.07 -8.81 12.89
C PRO A 43 -5.56 -8.97 13.05
N ARG A 44 -4.84 -9.15 11.94
CA ARG A 44 -3.37 -9.26 11.92
C ARG A 44 -2.73 -7.91 12.23
N LEU A 45 -3.24 -6.83 11.65
CA LEU A 45 -2.73 -5.49 11.91
C LEU A 45 -2.91 -5.11 13.38
N VAL A 46 -4.07 -5.42 13.97
CA VAL A 46 -4.31 -5.19 15.40
C VAL A 46 -3.39 -6.04 16.28
N ALA A 47 -3.17 -7.31 15.94
CA ALA A 47 -2.28 -8.18 16.71
C ALA A 47 -0.82 -7.71 16.72
N HIS A 48 -0.36 -7.05 15.64
CA HIS A 48 1.05 -6.63 15.52
C HIS A 48 1.29 -5.14 15.81
N TYR A 49 0.32 -4.29 15.54
CA TYR A 49 0.45 -2.83 15.61
C TYR A 49 -0.55 -2.17 16.55
N GLY A 50 -1.55 -2.92 17.06
CA GLY A 50 -2.59 -2.40 17.94
C GLY A 50 -3.73 -1.66 17.22
N GLY A 51 -4.51 -0.90 18.00
CA GLY A 51 -5.70 -0.18 17.53
C GLY A 51 -6.91 -1.10 17.34
N ASN A 52 -7.97 -0.57 16.71
CA ASN A 52 -9.16 -1.36 16.40
C ASN A 52 -9.19 -1.79 14.92
N PRO A 53 -9.84 -2.93 14.60
CA PRO A 53 -9.93 -3.41 13.22
C PRO A 53 -10.53 -2.40 12.24
N GLU A 54 -11.51 -1.62 12.70
CA GLU A 54 -12.22 -0.60 11.91
C GLU A 54 -11.39 0.67 11.64
N ASP A 55 -10.29 0.86 12.36
CA ASP A 55 -9.41 2.02 12.15
C ASP A 55 -8.40 1.77 11.03
N TRP A 56 -8.21 0.51 10.65
CA TRP A 56 -7.25 0.12 9.64
C TRP A 56 -7.86 0.21 8.24
N VAL A 57 -7.21 1.01 7.40
CA VAL A 57 -7.53 1.14 5.97
C VAL A 57 -6.33 0.77 5.12
N LYS A 58 -6.61 0.17 3.97
CA LYS A 58 -5.65 -0.02 2.90
C LYS A 58 -5.62 1.24 2.05
N MET A 59 -4.43 1.78 1.87
CA MET A 59 -4.17 2.98 1.11
C MET A 59 -3.50 2.64 -0.23
N SER A 60 -3.69 3.52 -1.20
CA SER A 60 -3.05 3.48 -2.50
C SER A 60 -2.49 4.84 -2.87
N SER A 61 -1.29 4.89 -3.43
CA SER A 61 -0.69 6.16 -3.87
C SER A 61 -1.52 6.77 -5.00
N ILE A 62 -1.67 8.09 -4.97
CA ILE A 62 -2.35 8.84 -6.03
C ILE A 62 -1.51 8.77 -7.31
N GLN A 63 -0.20 8.92 -7.16
CA GLN A 63 0.73 8.82 -8.28
C GLN A 63 1.01 7.36 -8.65
N THR A 64 1.18 7.16 -9.96
CA THR A 64 1.74 5.93 -10.53
C THR A 64 2.88 6.32 -11.47
N LYS A 65 3.88 5.44 -11.61
CA LYS A 65 4.98 5.62 -12.58
C LYS A 65 5.06 4.42 -13.50
N ILE A 66 5.41 4.63 -14.76
CA ILE A 66 5.75 3.54 -15.67
C ILE A 66 7.27 3.38 -15.64
N ILE A 67 7.73 2.21 -15.20
CA ILE A 67 9.15 1.87 -15.04
C ILE A 67 9.38 0.56 -15.79
N ASN A 68 10.26 0.55 -16.79
CA ASN A 68 10.57 -0.63 -17.61
C ASN A 68 9.32 -1.36 -18.16
N GLY A 69 8.31 -0.60 -18.62
CA GLY A 69 7.06 -1.16 -19.16
C GLY A 69 6.08 -1.69 -18.11
N MET A 70 6.32 -1.44 -16.82
CA MET A 70 5.42 -1.78 -15.72
C MET A 70 4.87 -0.53 -15.07
N THR A 71 3.57 -0.52 -14.76
CA THR A 71 2.99 0.50 -13.88
C THR A 71 3.30 0.14 -12.43
N VAL A 72 3.92 1.06 -11.71
CA VAL A 72 4.28 0.95 -10.30
C VAL A 72 3.40 1.89 -9.48
N GLN A 73 2.82 1.34 -8.42
CA GLN A 73 1.98 2.04 -7.45
C GLN A 73 2.36 1.58 -6.03
N ILE A 74 2.21 2.45 -5.02
CA ILE A 74 2.47 2.07 -3.63
C ILE A 74 1.16 1.74 -2.94
N HIS A 75 1.10 0.61 -2.24
CA HIS A 75 0.00 0.26 -1.34
C HIS A 75 0.53 0.13 0.08
N TRP A 76 -0.24 0.56 1.07
CA TRP A 76 0.14 0.44 2.49
C TRP A 76 -1.08 0.31 3.37
N PHE A 77 -0.87 0.04 4.66
CA PHE A 77 -1.93 0.15 5.66
C PHE A 77 -1.74 1.41 6.49
N LYS A 78 -2.85 2.10 6.76
CA LYS A 78 -2.90 3.26 7.63
C LYS A 78 -3.94 3.02 8.71
N ASN A 79 -3.58 3.30 9.96
CA ASN A 79 -4.57 3.47 11.02
C ASN A 79 -5.01 4.93 11.05
N ILE A 80 -6.31 5.16 10.87
CA ILE A 80 -6.87 6.51 10.72
C ILE A 80 -6.99 7.28 12.05
N GLN A 81 -7.00 6.58 13.19
CA GLN A 81 -7.08 7.21 14.51
C GLN A 81 -5.73 7.78 14.95
N ASN A 82 -4.65 7.00 14.79
CA ASN A 82 -3.32 7.36 15.28
C ASN A 82 -2.35 7.78 14.15
N ASN A 83 -2.81 7.83 12.90
CA ASN A 83 -2.01 8.12 11.70
C ASN A 83 -0.82 7.19 11.45
N GLN A 84 -0.78 6.02 12.09
CA GLN A 84 0.29 5.05 11.90
C GLN A 84 0.25 4.47 10.49
N VAL A 85 1.39 4.47 9.81
CA VAL A 85 1.58 3.92 8.45
C VAL A 85 2.49 2.71 8.55
N VAL A 86 2.08 1.59 7.96
CA VAL A 86 2.84 0.32 7.99
C VAL A 86 2.75 -0.44 6.68
N GLU A 87 3.76 -1.25 6.42
CA GLU A 87 3.85 -2.22 5.33
C GLU A 87 3.67 -1.59 3.94
N LEU A 88 4.45 -0.55 3.63
CA LEU A 88 4.46 0.05 2.31
C LEU A 88 5.04 -0.93 1.28
N LYS A 89 4.29 -1.21 0.22
CA LYS A 89 4.61 -2.21 -0.81
C LYS A 89 4.52 -1.62 -2.20
N LEU A 90 5.46 -1.99 -3.07
CA LEU A 90 5.47 -1.60 -4.47
C LEU A 90 4.69 -2.62 -5.30
N LYS A 91 3.49 -2.22 -5.74
CA LYS A 91 2.70 -3.00 -6.69
C LYS A 91 3.16 -2.68 -8.10
N ARG A 92 3.90 -3.61 -8.71
CA ARG A 92 4.32 -3.57 -10.12
C ARG A 92 3.33 -4.37 -10.97
N THR A 93 2.72 -3.73 -11.95
CA THR A 93 1.75 -4.34 -12.86
C THR A 93 2.26 -4.23 -14.28
N HIS A 94 2.39 -5.34 -15.00
CA HIS A 94 2.80 -5.32 -16.40
C HIS A 94 1.72 -4.65 -17.25
N LEU A 95 2.11 -3.70 -18.10
CA LEU A 95 1.20 -3.10 -19.06
C LEU A 95 0.76 -4.18 -20.05
N LYS A 96 -0.54 -4.48 -20.11
CA LYS A 96 -1.10 -5.30 -21.19
C LYS A 96 -1.13 -4.45 -22.45
N ILE A 97 -0.02 -4.39 -23.18
CA ILE A 97 -0.02 -3.82 -24.53
C ILE A 97 -0.69 -4.87 -25.42
N ALA A 98 -1.93 -4.62 -25.84
CA ALA A 98 -2.55 -5.46 -26.86
C ALA A 98 -1.68 -5.39 -28.14
N PRO A 99 -1.35 -6.52 -28.79
CA PRO A 99 -0.67 -6.46 -30.07
C PRO A 99 -1.53 -5.66 -31.04
N LYS A 100 -0.95 -4.62 -31.66
CA LYS A 100 -1.55 -3.99 -32.83
C LYS A 100 -1.51 -5.03 -33.95
N ASN A 101 -2.68 -5.52 -34.36
CA ASN A 101 -2.86 -6.25 -35.61
C ASN A 101 -2.47 -5.39 -36.81
#